data_AF-A0A1B5L8D5-F1
#
_entry.id   AF-A0A1B5L8D5-F1
#
_cell.length_a   1.000
_cell.length_b   1.000
_cell.length_c   1.000
_cell.angle_alpha   90.00
_cell.angle_beta   90.00
_cell.angle_gamma   90.00
#
_symmetry.space_group_name_H-M   'P 1'
#
loop_
_entity.id
_entity.type
_entity.pdbx_description
1 polymer ?
#
loop_
_entity_poly.entity_id
_entity_poly.type
_entity_poly.pdbx_seq_one_letter_code
_entity_poly.pdbx_strand_id
1 'polypeptide(L)'
;MRSFSLLSALCSVTYAHFLLKYPESIGFDDDKEDTAPCGGFTPDFSKKLVDFHIGGDAIAVTLTHPQGNWLFRVTDDQKAESGWQQIFPIVQQSGIGDFCEPQVTVPSKYAGKKGVLSIVSSATDGLLYQVGWFPSLEAL
;
A
#
# COMPACT_ATOMS: atom_id res chain seq x y z
N MET A 1 -2.70 -50.10 26.32
CA MET A 1 -3.24 -49.23 25.24
C MET A 1 -2.78 -47.81 25.55
N ARG A 2 -1.77 -47.27 24.86
CA ARG A 2 -1.27 -45.90 25.08
C ARG A 2 -1.99 -44.98 24.11
N SER A 3 -2.88 -44.15 24.64
CA SER A 3 -3.64 -43.14 23.90
C SER A 3 -2.69 -42.03 23.44
N PHE A 4 -2.52 -41.87 22.12
CA PHE A 4 -1.89 -40.69 21.53
C PHE A 4 -2.98 -39.64 21.29
N SER A 5 -3.20 -38.75 22.26
CA SER A 5 -3.97 -37.53 22.02
C SER A 5 -3.08 -36.54 21.26
N LEU A 6 -3.24 -36.47 19.94
CA LEU A 6 -2.65 -35.42 19.11
C LEU A 6 -3.46 -34.14 19.32
N LEU A 7 -2.86 -33.22 20.07
CA LEU A 7 -3.36 -31.87 20.31
C LEU A 7 -3.13 -31.04 19.04
N SER A 8 -4.09 -31.02 18.12
CA SER A 8 -4.08 -30.10 16.98
C SER A 8 -4.35 -28.68 17.49
N ALA A 9 -3.27 -27.94 17.79
CA ALA A 9 -3.36 -26.50 17.99
C ALA A 9 -3.77 -25.85 16.67
N LEU A 10 -4.99 -25.32 16.63
CA LEU A 10 -5.43 -24.42 15.56
C LEU A 10 -4.57 -23.16 15.63
N CYS A 11 -3.65 -23.00 14.68
CA CYS A 11 -2.96 -21.74 14.48
C CYS A 11 -4.01 -20.65 14.29
N SER A 12 -3.97 -19.64 15.15
CA SER A 12 -4.70 -18.39 14.98
C SER A 12 -4.44 -17.87 13.58
N VAL A 13 -5.50 -17.61 12.81
CA VAL A 13 -5.41 -16.88 11.55
C VAL A 13 -5.10 -15.44 11.93
N THR A 14 -3.83 -15.14 12.19
CA THR A 14 -3.37 -13.76 12.14
C THR A 14 -3.47 -13.38 10.68
N TYR A 15 -4.45 -12.56 10.30
CA TYR A 15 -4.40 -11.89 9.00
C TYR A 15 -3.03 -11.21 8.93
N ALA A 16 -2.25 -11.53 7.92
CA ALA A 16 -0.91 -10.99 7.80
C ALA A 16 -1.02 -9.73 6.91
N HIS A 17 -1.30 -8.60 7.55
CA HIS A 17 -1.43 -7.31 6.91
C HIS A 17 -0.08 -6.76 6.38
N PHE A 18 -0.10 -5.63 5.69
CA PHE A 18 1.14 -4.89 5.44
C PHE A 18 1.12 -3.53 6.15
N LEU A 19 2.26 -2.85 6.19
CA LEU A 19 2.36 -1.49 6.71
C LEU A 19 3.02 -0.60 5.68
N LEU A 20 2.39 0.51 5.31
CA LEU A 20 3.06 1.57 4.58
C LEU A 20 3.92 2.38 5.55
N LYS A 21 5.25 2.35 5.35
CA LYS A 21 6.24 3.07 6.17
C LYS A 21 6.57 4.43 5.58
N TYR A 22 6.60 4.53 4.25
CA TYR A 22 6.82 5.77 3.54
C TYR A 22 6.21 5.71 2.11
N PRO A 23 5.57 6.79 1.62
CA PRO A 23 5.25 8.01 2.35
C PRO A 23 4.24 7.76 3.49
N GLU A 24 3.98 8.76 4.33
CA GLU A 24 3.00 8.63 5.41
C GLU A 24 1.62 8.23 4.86
N SER A 25 1.04 7.17 5.42
CA SER A 25 -0.32 6.75 5.09
C SER A 25 -1.35 7.77 5.59
N ILE A 26 -2.50 7.87 4.91
CA ILE A 26 -3.63 8.68 5.41
C ILE A 26 -4.28 8.06 6.66
N GLY A 27 -3.97 6.80 6.95
CA GLY A 27 -4.45 6.03 8.09
C GLY A 27 -4.17 4.54 7.93
N PHE A 28 -4.36 3.79 9.00
CA PHE A 28 -4.27 2.33 9.01
C PHE A 28 -5.33 1.76 9.96
N ASP A 29 -6.08 0.79 9.47
CA ASP A 29 -7.09 0.02 10.20
C ASP A 29 -6.96 -1.42 9.72
N ASP A 30 -6.37 -2.25 10.58
CA ASP A 30 -6.03 -3.65 10.31
C ASP A 30 -7.25 -4.41 9.77
N ASP A 31 -8.41 -4.26 10.42
CA ASP A 31 -9.65 -4.96 10.09
C ASP A 31 -10.29 -4.53 8.76
N LYS A 32 -9.79 -3.46 8.13
CA LYS A 32 -10.34 -2.90 6.88
C LYS A 32 -9.31 -2.79 5.78
N GLU A 33 -8.10 -3.29 5.98
CA GLU A 33 -7.05 -3.16 4.98
C GLU A 33 -7.45 -3.83 3.65
N ASP A 34 -8.33 -4.83 3.68
CA ASP A 34 -8.94 -5.50 2.51
C ASP A 34 -10.01 -4.66 1.78
N THR A 35 -10.43 -3.52 2.34
CA THR A 35 -11.50 -2.70 1.81
C THR A 35 -10.98 -1.75 0.74
N ALA A 36 -11.24 -2.10 -0.52
CA ALA A 36 -10.87 -1.28 -1.66
C ALA A 36 -11.57 0.10 -1.64
N PRO A 37 -10.94 1.16 -2.19
CA PRO A 37 -9.59 1.19 -2.78
C PRO A 37 -8.50 1.65 -1.79
N CYS A 38 -8.89 1.99 -0.55
CA CYS A 38 -8.06 2.77 0.38
C CYS A 38 -8.01 2.20 1.81
N GLY A 39 -8.28 0.91 2.00
CA GLY A 39 -8.23 0.28 3.33
C GLY A 39 -9.30 0.82 4.28
N GLY A 40 -10.47 1.19 3.73
CA GLY A 40 -11.56 1.81 4.50
C GLY A 40 -11.41 3.31 4.80
N PHE A 41 -10.35 3.97 4.34
CA PHE A 41 -10.16 5.42 4.51
C PHE A 41 -10.68 6.22 3.29
N THR A 42 -11.16 7.44 3.53
CA THR A 42 -11.55 8.38 2.47
C THR A 42 -10.51 9.48 2.33
N PRO A 43 -9.90 9.65 1.14
CA PRO A 43 -8.97 10.74 0.92
C PRO A 43 -9.67 12.12 0.98
N ASP A 44 -9.06 13.06 1.70
CA ASP A 44 -9.43 14.47 1.77
C ASP A 44 -8.26 15.40 1.35
N PHE A 45 -8.37 16.03 0.17
CA PHE A 45 -7.36 16.94 -0.38
C PHE A 45 -7.26 18.29 0.37
N SER A 46 -8.13 18.57 1.33
CA SER A 46 -8.03 19.76 2.19
C SER A 46 -6.99 19.61 3.30
N LYS A 47 -6.59 18.39 3.64
CA LYS A 47 -5.56 18.11 4.64
C LYS A 47 -4.16 18.41 4.09
N LYS A 48 -3.22 18.69 4.98
CA LYS A 48 -1.81 18.87 4.62
C LYS A 48 -1.30 17.56 4.04
N LEU A 49 -0.93 17.60 2.76
CA LEU A 49 -0.39 16.45 2.04
C LEU A 49 1.09 16.28 2.37
N VAL A 50 1.56 15.04 2.43
CA VAL A 50 3.00 14.71 2.44
C VAL A 50 3.57 14.84 1.03
N ASP A 51 4.83 15.24 0.94
CA ASP A 51 5.55 15.35 -0.33
C ASP A 51 6.03 13.96 -0.78
N PHE A 52 5.46 13.44 -1.86
CA PHE A 52 5.96 12.35 -2.69
C PHE A 52 6.34 12.91 -4.06
N HIS A 53 7.63 13.04 -4.34
CA HIS A 53 8.07 13.82 -5.49
C HIS A 53 7.74 13.14 -6.82
N ILE A 54 7.12 13.89 -7.74
CA ILE A 54 6.75 13.34 -9.06
C ILE A 54 7.97 12.85 -9.86
N GLY A 55 9.14 13.47 -9.65
CA GLY A 55 10.41 13.10 -10.31
C GLY A 55 10.96 11.74 -9.88
N GLY A 56 10.38 11.15 -8.82
CA GLY A 56 10.86 9.91 -8.22
C GLY A 56 10.99 10.10 -6.71
N ASP A 57 10.39 9.19 -5.97
CA ASP A 57 10.54 9.11 -4.52
C ASP A 57 10.47 7.65 -4.07
N ALA A 58 10.84 7.39 -2.81
CA ALA A 58 10.83 6.05 -2.27
C ALA A 58 9.41 5.60 -1.90
N ILE A 59 9.16 4.29 -1.98
CA ILE A 59 8.02 3.64 -1.32
C ILE A 59 8.58 2.56 -0.40
N ALA A 60 8.34 2.67 0.90
CA ALA A 60 8.77 1.70 1.90
C ALA A 60 7.57 1.03 2.58
N VAL A 61 7.61 -0.29 2.66
CA VAL A 61 6.54 -1.12 3.20
C VAL A 61 7.09 -2.24 4.08
N THR A 62 6.29 -2.78 4.98
CA THR A 62 6.57 -4.03 5.69
C THR A 62 5.54 -5.08 5.30
N LEU A 63 5.98 -6.22 4.77
CA LEU A 63 5.14 -7.39 4.51
C LEU A 63 5.15 -8.32 5.72
N THR A 64 3.98 -8.82 6.14
CA THR A 64 3.92 -9.86 7.19
C THR A 64 3.62 -11.27 6.66
N HIS A 65 3.38 -11.41 5.35
CA HIS A 65 3.34 -12.69 4.65
C HIS A 65 4.72 -13.18 4.20
N PRO A 66 4.94 -14.51 4.07
CA PRO A 66 6.17 -15.06 3.50
C PRO A 66 6.44 -14.62 2.05
N GLN A 67 5.42 -14.20 1.31
CA GLN A 67 5.54 -13.72 -0.06
C GLN A 67 4.34 -12.83 -0.40
N GLY A 68 4.56 -11.79 -1.22
CA GLY A 68 3.51 -10.90 -1.70
C GLY A 68 3.95 -10.15 -2.96
N ASN A 69 2.98 -9.66 -3.73
CA ASN A 69 3.22 -8.79 -4.87
C ASN A 69 2.77 -7.36 -4.55
N TRP A 70 3.56 -6.39 -4.99
CA TRP A 70 3.32 -4.96 -4.80
C TRP A 70 2.86 -4.31 -6.09
N LEU A 71 1.74 -3.60 -6.02
CA LEU A 71 1.30 -2.67 -7.05
C LEU A 71 1.32 -1.25 -6.51
N PHE A 72 2.05 -0.37 -7.20
CA PHE A 72 2.07 1.06 -6.94
C PHE A 72 1.29 1.79 -8.04
N ARG A 73 0.29 2.58 -7.64
CA ARG A 73 -0.58 3.27 -8.58
C ARG A 73 -1.05 4.62 -8.03
N VAL A 74 -1.45 5.51 -8.92
CA VAL A 74 -1.91 6.87 -8.58
C VAL A 74 -3.22 7.22 -9.27
N THR A 75 -3.94 8.18 -8.69
CA THR A 75 -5.06 8.87 -9.34
C THR A 75 -5.15 10.32 -8.84
N ASP A 76 -5.64 11.24 -9.68
CA ASP A 76 -6.03 12.60 -9.30
C ASP A 76 -7.51 12.71 -8.91
N ASP A 77 -8.23 11.59 -8.90
CA ASP A 77 -9.57 11.48 -8.33
C ASP A 77 -9.50 11.49 -6.79
N GLN A 78 -9.98 12.57 -6.18
CA GLN A 78 -10.00 12.71 -4.71
C GLN A 78 -10.75 11.58 -4.02
N LYS A 79 -11.80 11.01 -4.64
CA LYS A 79 -12.54 9.90 -4.05
C LYS A 79 -11.85 8.55 -4.26
N ALA A 80 -10.80 8.51 -5.07
CA ALA A 80 -10.06 7.31 -5.42
C ALA A 80 -10.92 6.22 -6.10
N GLU A 81 -12.05 6.61 -6.71
CA GLU A 81 -13.02 5.70 -7.35
C GLU A 81 -12.58 5.28 -8.76
N SER A 82 -11.77 6.11 -9.43
CA SER A 82 -11.41 5.93 -10.83
C SER A 82 -10.05 6.50 -11.19
N GLY A 83 -9.64 6.37 -12.46
CA GLY A 83 -8.46 7.06 -13.00
C GLY A 83 -7.10 6.48 -12.59
N TRP A 84 -7.09 5.26 -12.02
CA TRP A 84 -5.88 4.60 -11.56
C TRP A 84 -4.86 4.36 -12.68
N GLN A 85 -3.63 4.82 -12.47
CA GLN A 85 -2.49 4.50 -13.30
C GLN A 85 -1.41 3.82 -12.47
N GLN A 86 -0.95 2.66 -12.93
CA GLN A 86 0.26 2.02 -12.40
C GLN A 86 1.50 2.88 -12.70
N ILE A 87 2.36 3.07 -11.70
CA ILE A 87 3.54 3.96 -11.79
C ILE A 87 4.88 3.23 -11.66
N PHE A 88 4.84 1.92 -11.36
CA PHE A 88 6.01 1.07 -11.30
C PHE A 88 5.62 -0.36 -11.73
N PRO A 89 6.52 -1.18 -12.30
CA PRO A 89 6.25 -2.60 -12.51
C PRO A 89 5.80 -3.30 -11.22
N ILE A 90 4.97 -4.33 -11.35
CA ILE A 90 4.60 -5.15 -10.19
C ILE A 90 5.84 -5.90 -9.71
N VAL A 91 6.18 -5.74 -8.43
CA VAL A 91 7.34 -6.38 -7.81
C VAL A 91 6.88 -7.47 -6.88
N GLN A 92 7.50 -8.64 -6.93
CA GLN A 92 7.30 -9.69 -5.94
C GLN A 92 8.36 -9.58 -4.85
N GLN A 93 7.91 -9.55 -3.60
CA GLN A 93 8.77 -9.72 -2.43
C GLN A 93 8.66 -11.16 -1.94
N SER A 94 9.82 -11.79 -1.72
CA SER A 94 9.93 -13.05 -0.99
C SER A 94 10.59 -12.80 0.35
N GLY A 95 9.99 -13.31 1.43
CA GLY A 95 10.40 -13.07 2.81
C GLY A 95 9.55 -12.01 3.51
N ILE A 96 9.31 -12.25 4.80
CA ILE A 96 8.66 -11.32 5.73
C ILE A 96 9.63 -10.15 6.00
N GLY A 97 9.09 -8.93 6.11
CA GLY A 97 9.82 -7.76 6.57
C GLY A 97 9.77 -6.59 5.60
N ASP A 98 10.75 -5.71 5.76
CA ASP A 98 10.77 -4.42 5.08
C ASP A 98 11.24 -4.55 3.63
N PHE A 99 10.56 -3.84 2.75
CA PHE A 99 10.92 -3.63 1.36
C PHE A 99 10.84 -2.15 1.03
N CYS A 100 11.79 -1.68 0.24
CA CYS A 100 11.83 -0.31 -0.22
C CYS A 100 12.13 -0.30 -1.71
N GLU A 101 11.24 0.30 -2.51
CA GLU A 101 11.54 0.69 -3.88
C GLU A 101 12.01 2.15 -3.85
N PRO A 102 13.31 2.43 -4.08
CA PRO A 102 13.89 3.75 -3.84
C PRO A 102 13.48 4.81 -4.87
N GLN A 103 12.97 4.43 -6.04
CA GLN A 103 12.68 5.38 -7.10
C GLN A 103 11.42 5.02 -7.89
N VAL A 104 10.28 5.44 -7.36
CA VAL A 104 8.98 5.35 -8.03
C VAL A 104 8.58 6.72 -8.58
N THR A 105 8.48 6.84 -9.91
CA THR A 105 8.19 8.11 -10.59
C THR A 105 6.71 8.27 -10.89
N VAL A 106 6.14 9.44 -10.58
CA VAL A 106 4.77 9.79 -10.98
C VAL A 106 4.80 10.43 -12.38
N PRO A 107 3.93 10.03 -13.32
CA PRO A 107 3.86 10.63 -14.64
C PRO A 107 3.66 12.15 -14.60
N SER A 108 4.38 12.89 -15.45
CA SER A 108 4.35 14.36 -15.50
C SER A 108 2.97 14.98 -15.74
N LYS A 109 1.99 14.24 -16.27
CA LYS A 109 0.59 14.69 -16.39
C LYS A 109 -0.08 15.00 -15.05
N TYR A 110 0.50 14.52 -13.94
CA TYR A 110 0.07 14.80 -12.58
C TYR A 110 0.84 15.96 -11.94
N ALA A 111 1.82 16.55 -12.63
CA ALA A 111 2.52 17.74 -12.15
C ALA A 111 1.53 18.86 -11.87
N GLY A 112 1.70 19.56 -10.74
CA GLY A 112 0.76 20.60 -10.33
C GLY A 112 -0.56 20.07 -9.74
N LYS A 113 -0.81 18.76 -9.72
CA LYS A 113 -2.06 18.17 -9.21
C LYS A 113 -1.86 17.50 -7.85
N LYS A 114 -2.91 17.52 -7.03
CA LYS A 114 -3.00 16.65 -5.86
C LYS A 114 -3.51 15.29 -6.30
N GLY A 115 -3.03 14.24 -5.67
CA GLY A 115 -3.59 12.92 -5.91
C GLY A 115 -3.30 11.91 -4.81
N VAL A 116 -3.89 10.73 -5.01
CA VAL A 116 -3.82 9.60 -4.11
C VAL A 116 -2.76 8.63 -4.65
N LEU A 117 -1.77 8.31 -3.82
CA LEU A 117 -0.84 7.21 -4.05
C LEU A 117 -1.41 5.97 -3.35
N SER A 118 -1.59 4.88 -4.08
CA SER A 118 -2.08 3.61 -3.54
C SER A 118 -1.03 2.53 -3.67
N ILE A 119 -0.79 1.86 -2.54
CA ILE A 119 0.01 0.67 -2.43
C ILE A 119 -0.97 -0.48 -2.23
N VAL A 120 -0.88 -1.47 -3.12
CA VAL A 120 -1.69 -2.68 -3.03
C VAL A 120 -0.76 -3.86 -2.81
N SER A 121 -1.00 -4.60 -1.74
CA SER A 121 -0.41 -5.91 -1.52
C SER A 121 -1.31 -6.99 -2.08
N SER A 122 -0.73 -7.98 -2.76
CA SER A 122 -1.41 -9.23 -3.11
C SER A 122 -0.66 -10.40 -2.48
N ALA A 123 -1.29 -11.06 -1.52
CA ALA A 123 -0.73 -12.21 -0.81
C ALA A 123 -1.77 -13.33 -0.65
N THR A 124 -1.52 -14.30 0.23
CA THR A 124 -2.37 -15.50 0.36
C THR A 124 -3.78 -15.23 0.89
N ASP A 125 -4.01 -14.08 1.52
CA ASP A 125 -5.30 -13.63 2.05
C ASP A 125 -6.04 -12.64 1.14
N GLY A 126 -5.49 -12.33 -0.04
CA GLY A 126 -6.16 -11.51 -1.04
C GLY A 126 -5.43 -10.19 -1.31
N LEU A 127 -6.22 -9.14 -1.57
CA LEU A 127 -5.72 -7.80 -1.86
C LEU A 127 -5.92 -6.89 -0.65
N LEU A 128 -4.87 -6.19 -0.26
CA LEU A 128 -4.85 -5.24 0.84
C LEU A 128 -4.42 -3.87 0.33
N TYR A 129 -4.92 -2.80 0.93
CA TYR A 129 -4.82 -1.44 0.42
C TYR A 129 -4.40 -0.46 1.52
N GLN A 130 -3.34 0.28 1.27
CA GLN A 130 -3.03 1.52 1.99
C GLN A 130 -2.80 2.63 0.99
N VAL A 131 -3.07 3.87 1.41
CA VAL A 131 -2.92 5.04 0.56
C VAL A 131 -2.21 6.16 1.29
N GLY A 132 -1.41 6.89 0.54
CA GLY A 132 -0.81 8.15 0.94
C GLY A 132 -1.13 9.25 -0.07
N TRP A 133 -0.39 10.33 0.04
CA TRP A 133 -0.53 11.49 -0.83
C TRP A 133 0.63 11.60 -1.80
N PHE A 134 0.37 12.18 -2.98
CA PHE A 134 1.42 12.84 -3.73
C PHE A 134 1.06 14.32 -4.01
N PRO A 135 2.01 15.25 -3.84
CA PRO A 135 1.86 16.69 -3.95
C PRO A 135 1.71 17.18 -5.39
N SER A 136 1.25 18.44 -5.41
CA SER A 136 1.10 19.37 -6.53
C SER A 136 2.35 20.24 -6.76
N LEU A 137 3.47 19.99 -6.09
CA LEU A 137 4.65 20.84 -6.24
C LEU A 137 5.49 20.36 -7.43
N GLU A 138 5.77 21.31 -8.33
CA GLU A 138 6.74 21.22 -9.41
C GLU A 138 8.11 20.88 -8.80
N ALA A 139 8.43 19.60 -8.67
CA ALA A 139 9.77 19.16 -8.34
C ALA A 139 10.64 19.33 -9.60
N LEU A 140 11.33 20.47 -9.69
CA LEU A 140 12.57 20.63 -10.43
C LEU A 140 13.71 19.89 -9.70
#